data_AF-A0A964U0K9-F1
#
_entry.id   AF-A0A964U0K9-F1
#
_cell.length_a   1.000
_cell.length_b   1.000
_cell.length_c   1.000
_cell.angle_alpha   90.00
_cell.angle_beta   90.00
_cell.angle_gamma   90.00
#
_symmetry.space_group_name_H-M   'P 1'
#
loop_
_entity.id
_entity.type
_entity.pdbx_description
1 polymer ?
#
loop_
_entity_poly.entity_id
_entity_poly.type
_entity_poly.pdbx_seq_one_letter_code
_entity_poly.pdbx_strand_id
1 'polypeptide(L)'
;HPQRRKLAGREAGALFDELADVARGLERGEDGTGKLLTLTPATLRAIAERRPANEGDLARIKGMDDARMDRFGAAILSCLHSL
;
A
#
# COMPACT_ATOMS: atom_id res chain seq x y z
N HIS A 1 -16.77 11.92 17.05
CA HIS A 1 -16.79 13.10 16.16
C HIS A 1 -17.00 12.68 14.70
N PRO A 2 -18.21 12.84 14.12
CA PRO A 2 -18.53 12.43 12.75
C PRO A 2 -17.73 13.18 11.66
N GLN A 3 -17.34 14.44 11.89
CA GLN A 3 -16.52 15.20 10.94
C GLN A 3 -15.10 14.63 10.76
N ARG A 4 -14.45 14.17 11.85
CA ARG A 4 -13.12 13.52 11.80
C ARG A 4 -13.16 12.22 11.00
N ARG A 5 -14.27 11.48 11.05
CA ARG A 5 -14.46 10.23 10.31
C ARG A 5 -14.66 10.45 8.82
N LYS A 6 -15.32 11.55 8.42
CA LYS A 6 -15.44 11.97 7.02
C LYS A 6 -14.10 12.46 6.45
N LEU A 7 -13.29 13.16 7.25
CA LEU A 7 -11.95 13.59 6.84
C LEU A 7 -11.01 12.40 6.66
N ALA A 8 -10.94 11.50 7.65
CA ALA A 8 -10.13 10.28 7.58
C ALA A 8 -10.50 9.39 6.37
N GLY A 9 -11.80 9.32 6.01
CA GLY A 9 -12.22 8.61 4.82
C GLY A 9 -11.77 9.24 3.50
N ARG A 10 -11.63 10.58 3.43
CA ARG A 10 -11.08 11.25 2.25
C ARG A 10 -9.57 11.07 2.15
N GLU A 11 -8.86 11.22 3.27
CA GLU A 11 -7.41 11.01 3.31
C GLU A 11 -7.04 9.55 2.98
N ALA A 12 -7.81 8.59 3.48
CA ALA A 12 -7.62 7.18 3.11
C ALA A 12 -7.93 6.91 1.62
N GLY A 13 -8.85 7.68 1.02
CA GLY A 13 -9.12 7.61 -0.42
C GLY A 13 -7.95 8.12 -1.27
N ALA A 14 -7.43 9.30 -0.96
CA ALA A 14 -6.26 9.85 -1.65
C ALA A 14 -5.03 8.92 -1.51
N LEU A 15 -4.78 8.43 -0.30
CA LEU A 15 -3.69 7.48 -0.06
C LEU A 15 -3.91 6.15 -0.79
N PHE A 16 -5.15 5.66 -0.90
CA PHE A 16 -5.42 4.46 -1.69
C PHE A 16 -5.02 4.64 -3.15
N ASP A 17 -5.35 5.79 -3.75
CA ASP A 17 -5.05 6.07 -5.16
C ASP A 17 -3.52 6.12 -5.37
N GLU A 18 -2.78 6.80 -4.49
CA GLU A 18 -1.31 6.85 -4.53
C GLU A 18 -0.69 5.46 -4.39
N LEU A 19 -1.14 4.66 -3.42
CA LEU A 19 -0.65 3.29 -3.23
C LEU A 19 -0.97 2.40 -4.45
N ALA A 20 -2.12 2.61 -5.10
CA ALA A 20 -2.49 1.89 -6.30
C ALA A 20 -1.58 2.25 -7.49
N ASP A 21 -1.21 3.53 -7.62
CA ASP A 21 -0.26 3.99 -8.63
C ASP A 21 1.13 3.38 -8.42
N VAL A 22 1.64 3.41 -7.19
CA VAL A 22 2.92 2.78 -6.81
C VAL A 22 2.90 1.28 -7.10
N ALA A 23 1.85 0.58 -6.69
CA ALA A 23 1.73 -0.86 -6.90
C ALA A 23 1.71 -1.21 -8.40
N ARG A 24 0.97 -0.44 -9.22
CA ARG A 24 0.91 -0.64 -10.68
C ARG A 24 2.28 -0.50 -11.35
N GLY A 25 3.09 0.46 -10.89
CA GLY A 25 4.46 0.63 -11.39
C GLY A 25 5.38 -0.55 -11.12
N LEU A 26 5.07 -1.36 -10.09
CA LEU A 26 5.92 -2.46 -9.62
C LEU A 26 5.36 -3.85 -9.97
N GLU A 27 4.24 -3.95 -10.69
CA GLU A 27 3.57 -5.23 -10.95
C GLU A 27 4.48 -6.27 -11.63
N ARG A 28 5.41 -5.81 -12.47
CA ARG A 28 6.41 -6.64 -13.16
C ARG A 28 7.83 -6.46 -12.60
N GLY A 29 7.95 -5.97 -11.36
CA GLY A 29 9.24 -5.61 -10.76
C GLY A 29 9.76 -4.27 -11.31
N GLU A 30 10.84 -3.77 -10.71
CA GLU A 30 11.43 -2.47 -11.05
C GLU A 30 11.93 -2.39 -12.51
N ASP A 31 12.35 -3.52 -13.07
CA ASP A 31 12.80 -3.64 -14.46
C ASP A 31 11.66 -3.89 -15.47
N GLY A 32 10.43 -4.15 -15.00
CA GLY A 32 9.27 -4.44 -15.83
C GLY A 32 9.26 -5.82 -16.50
N THR A 33 10.23 -6.69 -16.23
CA THR A 33 10.39 -8.00 -16.89
C THR A 33 9.97 -9.18 -16.02
N GLY A 34 9.76 -8.93 -14.73
CA GLY A 34 9.37 -9.92 -13.76
C GLY A 34 7.98 -10.51 -13.99
N LYS A 35 7.73 -11.65 -13.32
CA LYS A 35 6.40 -12.26 -13.26
C LYS A 35 5.41 -11.26 -12.67
N LEU A 36 4.20 -11.23 -13.24
CA LEU A 36 3.12 -10.38 -12.73
C LEU A 36 2.83 -10.73 -11.26
N LEU A 37 2.93 -9.75 -10.39
CA LEU A 37 2.51 -9.81 -9.00
C LEU A 37 1.72 -8.54 -8.70
N THR A 38 0.61 -8.66 -7.99
CA THR A 38 -0.29 -7.53 -7.74
C THR A 38 -0.69 -7.46 -6.26
N LEU A 39 -1.03 -6.25 -5.82
CA LEU A 39 -1.74 -6.01 -4.57
C LEU A 39 -3.24 -5.94 -4.86
N THR A 40 -4.04 -6.62 -4.04
CA THR A 40 -5.50 -6.54 -4.21
C THR A 40 -6.01 -5.18 -3.74
N PRO A 41 -7.13 -4.67 -4.27
CA PRO A 41 -7.76 -3.45 -3.76
C PRO A 41 -8.07 -3.54 -2.26
N ALA A 42 -8.41 -4.73 -1.75
CA ALA A 42 -8.64 -4.94 -0.32
C ALA A 42 -7.36 -4.75 0.51
N THR A 43 -6.21 -5.21 0.00
CA THR A 43 -4.90 -5.02 0.64
C THR A 43 -4.51 -3.54 0.62
N LEU A 44 -4.60 -2.87 -0.52
CA LEU A 44 -4.31 -1.43 -0.64
C LEU A 44 -5.17 -0.59 0.30
N ARG A 45 -6.47 -0.90 0.37
CA ARG A 45 -7.39 -0.26 1.31
C ARG A 45 -6.99 -0.49 2.76
N ALA A 46 -6.64 -1.73 3.12
CA ALA A 46 -6.19 -2.05 4.47
C ALA A 46 -4.91 -1.30 4.84
N ILE A 47 -3.98 -1.11 3.90
CA ILE A 47 -2.76 -0.30 4.09
C ILE A 47 -3.15 1.17 4.29
N ALA A 48 -4.00 1.74 3.44
CA ALA A 48 -4.43 3.14 3.54
C ALA A 48 -5.18 3.45 4.84
N GLU A 49 -6.00 2.51 5.32
CA GLU A 49 -6.74 2.65 6.58
C GLU A 49 -5.85 2.45 7.82
N ARG A 50 -4.88 1.51 7.78
CA ARG A 50 -4.02 1.18 8.92
C ARG A 50 -2.75 2.00 9.03
N ARG A 51 -2.24 2.53 7.91
CA ARG A 51 -1.01 3.32 7.80
C ARG A 51 0.18 2.70 8.57
N PRO A 52 0.65 1.51 8.16
CA PRO A 52 1.77 0.84 8.83
C PRO A 52 3.02 1.71 8.81
N ALA A 53 3.73 1.77 9.94
CA ALA A 53 4.89 2.65 10.08
C ALA A 53 6.22 1.99 9.70
N ASN A 54 6.24 0.65 9.61
CA ASN A 54 7.43 -0.16 9.35
C ASN A 54 7.07 -1.48 8.66
N GLU A 55 8.08 -2.23 8.23
CA GLU A 55 7.93 -3.52 7.55
C GLU A 55 7.15 -4.54 8.38
N GLY A 56 7.36 -4.58 9.69
CA GLY A 56 6.67 -5.51 10.60
C GLY A 56 5.16 -5.25 10.66
N ASP A 57 4.75 -3.98 10.65
CA ASP A 57 3.34 -3.60 10.61
C ASP A 57 2.71 -3.89 9.26
N LEU A 58 3.46 -3.66 8.18
CA LEU A 58 3.02 -3.93 6.80
C LEU A 58 2.86 -5.44 6.54
N ALA A 59 3.80 -6.26 7.01
CA ALA A 59 3.74 -7.72 6.89
C ALA A 59 2.55 -8.35 7.62
N ARG A 60 1.97 -7.65 8.62
CA ARG A 60 0.76 -8.08 9.32
C ARG A 60 -0.53 -7.77 8.55
N ILE A 61 -0.45 -7.06 7.43
CA ILE A 61 -1.60 -6.77 6.58
C ILE A 61 -1.97 -8.03 5.79
N LYS A 62 -3.27 -8.38 5.79
CA LYS A 62 -3.77 -9.50 5.00
C LYS A 62 -3.45 -9.31 3.51
N GLY A 63 -2.75 -10.29 2.95
CA GLY A 63 -2.34 -10.28 1.55
C GLY A 63 -0.97 -9.65 1.31
N MET A 64 -0.22 -9.27 2.36
CA MET A 64 1.23 -9.01 2.27
C MET A 64 1.99 -10.26 2.70
N ASP A 65 2.31 -11.12 1.74
CA ASP A 65 3.24 -12.25 1.92
C ASP A 65 4.67 -11.83 1.56
N ASP A 66 5.64 -12.72 1.79
CA ASP A 66 7.07 -12.45 1.58
C ASP A 66 7.33 -11.89 0.17
N ALA A 67 6.77 -12.50 -0.88
CA ALA A 67 6.95 -12.03 -2.25
C ALA A 67 6.44 -10.60 -2.48
N ARG A 68 5.34 -10.21 -1.83
CA ARG A 68 4.82 -8.84 -1.92
C ARG A 68 5.58 -7.88 -1.02
N MET A 69 6.06 -8.33 0.14
CA MET A 69 6.93 -7.55 1.00
C MET A 69 8.22 -7.20 0.27
N ASP A 70 8.85 -8.18 -0.38
CA ASP A 70 10.08 -7.98 -1.14
C ASP A 70 9.89 -7.01 -2.31
N ARG A 71 8.74 -7.09 -3.00
CA ARG A 71 8.49 -6.28 -4.21
C ARG A 71 7.94 -4.88 -3.92
N PHE A 72 6.99 -4.77 -3.00
CA PHE A 72 6.23 -3.54 -2.78
C PHE A 72 6.57 -2.88 -1.46
N GLY A 73 7.14 -3.61 -0.49
CA GLY A 73 7.28 -3.16 0.89
C GLY A 73 7.97 -1.81 1.03
N ALA A 74 9.17 -1.67 0.45
CA ALA A 74 9.95 -0.45 0.52
C ALA A 74 9.21 0.74 -0.14
N ALA A 75 8.64 0.55 -1.33
CA ALA A 75 7.94 1.62 -2.05
C ALA A 75 6.65 2.06 -1.35
N ILE A 76 5.90 1.11 -0.78
CA ILE A 76 4.69 1.37 -0.01
C ILE A 76 5.02 2.14 1.27
N LEU A 77 6.04 1.73 2.02
CA LEU A 77 6.47 2.46 3.22
C LEU A 77 6.97 3.86 2.89
N SER A 78 7.76 4.01 1.83
CA SER A 78 8.20 5.31 1.35
C SER A 78 7.03 6.23 0.99
N CYS A 79 5.99 5.69 0.34
CA CYS A 79 4.76 6.43 0.03
C CYS A 79 4.05 6.90 1.31
N LEU A 80 3.97 6.03 2.33
CA LEU A 80 3.33 6.35 3.62
C LEU A 80 4.11 7.40 4.44
N HIS A 81 5.43 7.44 4.31
CA HIS A 81 6.30 8.40 5.02
C HIS A 81 6.47 9.74 4.31
N SER A 82 6.09 9.83 3.03
CA SER A 82 6.20 11.06 2.24
C SER A 82 5.00 12.02 2.39
N LEU A 83 3.98 11.65 3.17
CA LEU A 83 2.78 12.44 3.47
C LEU A 83 2.87 13.13 4.82
#